data_AF-A0A7K1ZAB8-F1
#
_entry.id   AF-A0A7K1ZAB8-F1
#
_cell.length_a   1.000
_cell.length_b   1.000
_cell.length_c   1.000
_cell.angle_alpha   90.00
_cell.angle_beta   90.00
_cell.angle_gamma   90.00
#
_symmetry.space_group_name_H-M   'P 1'
#
loop_
_entity.id
_entity.type
_entity.pdbx_description
1 polymer ?
#
loop_
_entity_poly.entity_id
_entity_poly.type
_entity_poly.pdbx_seq_one_letter_code
_entity_poly.pdbx_strand_id
1 'polypeptide(L)'
;MLEGNPSEDFDLSHIIIRTNDLGFDIVFDDADNKQILIVQSKWIGKNRSVDIGDLEKFYSIHDRLMDENIVRTASQQTQDLLDNYADKVRDGYTVLLRFVTNRIVKENQRRQELIRNTNERYQRDNAKVVCEFFAQSDLKEFQHQIATTDSGILNRIQ
;
A
#
# COMPACT_ATOMS: atom_id res chain seq x y z
N MET A 1 -12.77 5.24 -16.44
CA MET A 1 -11.69 5.58 -17.39
C MET A 1 -11.13 6.92 -16.95
N LEU A 2 -9.87 6.97 -16.53
CA LEU A 2 -9.20 8.23 -16.21
C LEU A 2 -8.62 8.78 -17.51
N GLU A 3 -9.35 9.67 -18.18
CA GLU A 3 -8.77 10.55 -19.20
C GLU A 3 -8.18 11.76 -18.48
N GLY A 4 -6.86 11.81 -18.36
CA GLY A 4 -6.13 12.93 -17.76
C GLY A 4 -4.98 13.35 -18.66
N ASN A 5 -4.98 14.62 -19.06
CA ASN A 5 -3.87 15.22 -19.80
C ASN A 5 -2.57 15.12 -18.99
N PRO A 6 -1.41 14.81 -19.61
CA PRO A 6 -0.15 14.52 -18.92
C PRO A 6 0.58 15.76 -18.38
N SER A 7 -0.13 16.79 -17.91
CA SER A 7 0.48 18.07 -17.51
C SER A 7 -0.08 18.73 -16.24
N GLU A 8 -0.90 18.04 -15.45
CA GLU A 8 -1.24 18.54 -14.12
C GLU A 8 -0.37 17.83 -13.09
N ASP A 9 0.43 18.60 -12.34
CA ASP A 9 1.03 18.15 -11.09
C ASP A 9 -0.11 17.67 -10.20
N PHE A 10 -0.37 16.36 -10.18
CA PHE A 10 -1.36 15.77 -9.31
C PHE A 10 -0.94 16.03 -7.86
N ASP A 11 -1.67 16.91 -7.17
CA ASP A 11 -1.43 17.17 -5.77
C ASP A 11 -1.89 15.98 -4.91
N LEU A 12 -0.95 15.07 -4.63
CA LEU A 12 -1.16 13.90 -3.78
C LEU A 12 -1.05 14.23 -2.28
N SER A 13 -0.93 15.51 -1.89
CA SER A 13 -0.75 15.89 -0.49
C SER A 13 -1.87 15.39 0.42
N HIS A 14 -3.09 15.26 -0.12
CA HIS A 14 -4.27 14.81 0.62
C HIS A 14 -4.22 13.32 1.01
N ILE A 15 -3.52 12.47 0.24
CA ILE A 15 -3.38 11.03 0.53
C ILE A 15 -2.09 10.68 1.28
N ILE A 16 -1.13 11.60 1.36
CA ILE A 16 0.15 11.39 2.06
C ILE A 16 0.01 11.77 3.53
N ILE A 17 0.30 10.82 4.40
CA ILE A 17 0.21 10.99 5.85
C ILE A 17 1.58 11.40 6.38
N ARG A 18 1.66 12.59 6.98
CA ARG A 18 2.93 13.21 7.38
C ARG A 18 3.29 13.00 8.86
N THR A 19 2.32 12.68 9.71
CA THR A 19 2.49 12.56 11.17
C THR A 19 1.47 11.61 11.81
N ASN A 20 1.88 10.88 12.85
CA ASN A 20 1.02 9.98 13.64
C ASN A 20 0.27 8.96 12.78
N ASP A 21 1.05 8.24 12.00
CA ASP A 21 0.67 7.54 10.77
C ASP A 21 0.19 6.10 11.00
N LEU A 22 0.00 5.69 12.26
CA LEU A 22 -0.32 4.32 12.68
C LEU A 22 0.63 3.24 12.10
N GLY A 23 1.69 3.60 11.38
CA GLY A 23 2.57 2.72 10.63
C GLY A 23 2.23 2.51 9.14
N PHE A 24 1.67 3.51 8.43
CA PHE A 24 1.58 3.56 6.96
C PHE A 24 1.68 4.98 6.42
N ASP A 25 2.23 5.18 5.23
CA ASP A 25 2.44 6.52 4.65
C ASP A 25 1.29 6.98 3.74
N ILE A 26 0.55 6.04 3.14
CA ILE A 26 -0.48 6.34 2.13
C ILE A 26 -1.71 5.46 2.37
N VAL A 27 -2.89 6.07 2.26
CA VAL A 27 -4.18 5.38 2.12
C VAL A 27 -4.88 5.92 0.89
N PHE A 28 -5.42 5.02 0.09
CA PHE A 28 -6.24 5.33 -1.06
C PHE A 28 -7.48 4.45 -1.05
N ASP A 29 -8.64 5.07 -1.23
CA ASP A 29 -9.94 4.41 -1.27
C ASP A 29 -10.52 4.52 -2.68
N ASP A 30 -10.76 3.37 -3.29
CA ASP A 30 -11.41 3.22 -4.58
C ASP A 30 -12.80 2.59 -4.37
N ALA A 31 -13.79 3.47 -4.19
CA ALA A 31 -15.17 3.07 -3.95
C ALA A 31 -15.79 2.34 -5.15
N ASP A 32 -15.39 2.70 -6.38
CA ASP A 32 -15.92 2.10 -7.62
C ASP A 32 -15.53 0.62 -7.72
N ASN A 33 -14.29 0.29 -7.38
CA ASN A 33 -13.77 -1.08 -7.39
C ASN A 33 -13.90 -1.79 -6.03
N LYS A 34 -14.40 -1.10 -4.99
CA LYS A 34 -14.43 -1.55 -3.60
C LYS A 34 -13.06 -2.00 -3.11
N GLN A 35 -12.06 -1.14 -3.23
CA GLN A 35 -10.68 -1.42 -2.82
C GLN A 35 -10.13 -0.35 -1.90
N ILE A 36 -9.41 -0.76 -0.88
CA ILE A 36 -8.63 0.13 -0.01
C ILE A 36 -7.17 -0.26 -0.15
N LEU A 37 -6.34 0.67 -0.63
CA LEU A 37 -4.90 0.50 -0.72
C LEU A 37 -4.23 1.22 0.45
N ILE A 38 -3.43 0.49 1.21
CA ILE A 38 -2.59 1.01 2.30
C ILE A 38 -1.14 0.70 1.96
N VAL A 39 -0.28 1.72 2.02
CA VAL A 39 1.13 1.60 1.65
C VAL A 39 2.01 2.05 2.79
N GLN A 40 3.00 1.22 3.14
CA GLN A 40 4.17 1.67 3.90
C GLN A 40 5.38 1.67 2.97
N SER A 41 6.02 2.82 2.86
CA SER A 41 7.28 3.04 2.18
C SER A 41 8.42 3.08 3.19
N LYS A 42 9.49 2.33 2.94
CA LYS A 42 10.69 2.38 3.76
C LYS A 42 11.92 2.64 2.91
N TRP A 43 12.37 3.89 2.91
CA TRP A 43 13.59 4.32 2.22
C TRP A 43 14.81 4.17 3.13
N ILE A 44 15.72 3.29 2.75
CA ILE A 44 16.83 2.89 3.60
C ILE A 44 18.16 3.39 3.03
N GLY A 45 19.05 3.89 3.90
CA GLY A 45 20.40 4.33 3.53
C GLY A 45 21.29 3.22 2.94
N LYS A 46 22.48 3.59 2.46
CA LYS A 46 23.46 2.59 1.96
C LYS A 46 23.88 1.67 3.13
N ASN A 47 24.06 0.39 2.87
CA ASN A 47 24.49 -0.67 3.82
C ASN A 47 23.48 -1.12 4.89
N ARG A 48 22.21 -0.70 4.81
CA ARG A 48 21.14 -1.23 5.66
C ARG A 48 20.17 -2.08 4.85
N SER A 49 19.55 -3.07 5.49
CA SER A 49 18.48 -3.91 4.94
C SER A 49 17.17 -3.61 5.63
N VAL A 50 16.06 -3.95 4.98
CA VAL A 50 14.75 -3.98 5.64
C VAL A 50 14.75 -5.12 6.67
N ASP A 51 14.22 -4.85 7.86
CA ASP A 51 13.98 -5.87 8.88
C ASP A 51 12.65 -6.56 8.59
N ILE A 52 12.63 -7.90 8.66
CA ILE A 52 11.39 -8.68 8.50
C ILE A 52 10.36 -8.29 9.56
N GLY A 53 10.80 -7.93 10.77
CA GLY A 53 9.89 -7.47 11.82
C GLY A 53 9.12 -6.20 11.43
N ASP A 54 9.63 -5.38 10.50
CA ASP A 54 8.88 -4.25 9.96
C ASP A 54 7.73 -4.69 9.07
N LEU A 55 7.94 -5.72 8.24
CA LEU A 55 6.89 -6.29 7.39
C LEU A 55 5.80 -6.95 8.24
N GLU A 56 6.19 -7.71 9.26
CA GLU A 56 5.24 -8.35 10.19
C GLU A 56 4.35 -7.32 10.86
N LYS A 57 4.95 -6.25 11.39
CA LYS A 57 4.21 -5.14 12.02
C LYS A 57 3.28 -4.47 11.03
N PHE A 58 3.75 -4.17 9.82
CA PHE A 58 2.94 -3.53 8.79
C PHE A 58 1.77 -4.42 8.35
N TYR A 59 1.98 -5.71 8.08
CA TYR A 59 0.87 -6.56 7.64
C TYR A 59 -0.16 -6.83 8.75
N SER A 60 0.20 -6.66 10.02
CA SER A 60 -0.78 -6.67 11.13
C SER A 60 -1.65 -5.41 11.22
N ILE A 61 -1.44 -4.41 10.36
CA ILE A 61 -2.16 -3.15 10.44
C ILE A 61 -3.66 -3.31 10.24
N HIS A 62 -4.09 -4.21 9.34
CA HIS A 62 -5.50 -4.47 9.12
C HIS A 62 -6.21 -4.83 10.43
N ASP A 63 -5.60 -5.73 11.22
CA ASP A 63 -6.16 -6.19 12.50
C ASP A 63 -6.34 -5.02 13.48
N ARG A 64 -5.40 -4.05 13.46
CA ARG A 64 -5.47 -2.83 14.27
C ARG A 64 -6.51 -1.83 13.75
N LEU A 65 -6.63 -1.68 12.43
CA LEU A 65 -7.56 -0.73 11.79
C LEU A 65 -9.02 -1.18 11.91
N MET A 66 -9.26 -2.47 12.17
CA MET A 66 -10.59 -2.96 12.52
C MET A 66 -11.08 -2.47 13.90
N ASP A 67 -10.19 -1.97 14.76
CA ASP A 67 -10.55 -1.33 16.04
C ASP A 67 -10.62 0.20 15.87
N GLU A 68 -11.85 0.73 15.87
CA GLU A 68 -12.11 2.16 15.78
C GLU A 68 -11.43 2.98 16.88
N ASN A 69 -11.20 2.41 18.06
CA ASN A 69 -10.52 3.13 19.13
C ASN A 69 -9.07 3.42 18.77
N ILE A 70 -8.41 2.51 18.03
CA ILE A 70 -7.05 2.74 17.52
C ILE A 70 -7.07 3.83 16.47
N VAL A 71 -8.02 3.79 15.52
CA VAL A 71 -8.16 4.80 14.46
C VAL A 71 -8.33 6.20 15.06
N ARG A 72 -9.14 6.34 16.11
CA ARG A 72 -9.37 7.62 16.81
C ARG A 72 -8.12 8.23 17.46
N THR A 73 -7.05 7.45 17.66
CA THR A 73 -5.77 7.98 18.18
C THR A 73 -4.88 8.58 17.10
N ALA A 74 -5.21 8.39 15.82
CA ALA A 74 -4.42 8.88 14.69
C ALA A 74 -4.59 10.39 14.47
N SER A 75 -3.82 10.96 13.55
CA SER A 75 -4.04 12.35 13.11
C SER A 75 -5.44 12.53 12.50
N GLN A 76 -5.99 13.74 12.52
CA GLN A 76 -7.31 14.01 11.92
C GLN A 76 -7.35 13.59 10.44
N GLN A 77 -6.31 13.93 9.67
CA GLN A 77 -6.19 13.51 8.28
C GLN A 77 -6.26 11.98 8.13
N THR A 78 -5.55 11.25 9.00
CA THR A 78 -5.57 9.78 8.98
C THR A 78 -6.94 9.22 9.34
N GLN A 79 -7.65 9.84 10.29
CA GLN A 79 -9.02 9.46 10.65
C GLN A 79 -9.97 9.67 9.47
N ASP A 80 -9.88 10.82 8.78
CA ASP A 80 -10.72 11.13 7.63
C ASP A 80 -10.48 10.15 6.47
N LEU A 81 -9.22 9.78 6.20
CA LEU A 81 -8.86 8.79 5.17
C LEU A 81 -9.33 7.37 5.52
N LEU A 82 -9.37 7.03 6.80
CA LEU A 82 -9.81 5.72 7.30
C LEU A 82 -11.30 5.71 7.69
N ASP A 83 -12.05 6.75 7.34
CA ASP A 83 -13.43 6.87 7.74
C ASP A 83 -14.23 5.63 7.29
N ASN A 84 -14.97 5.07 8.25
CA ASN A 84 -15.76 3.85 8.10
C ASN A 84 -14.97 2.63 7.56
N TYR A 85 -13.67 2.54 7.83
CA TYR A 85 -12.82 1.42 7.36
C TYR A 85 -13.42 0.05 7.68
N ALA A 86 -13.81 -0.19 8.94
CA ALA A 86 -14.36 -1.47 9.37
C ALA A 86 -15.67 -1.81 8.65
N ASP A 87 -16.51 -0.80 8.39
CA ASP A 87 -17.77 -0.98 7.67
C ASP A 87 -17.54 -1.27 6.19
N LYS A 88 -16.62 -0.56 5.54
CA LYS A 88 -16.22 -0.85 4.14
C LYS A 88 -15.72 -2.29 4.00
N VAL A 89 -14.89 -2.77 4.95
CA VAL A 89 -14.43 -4.16 4.96
C VAL A 89 -15.60 -5.14 5.09
N ARG A 90 -16.56 -4.88 5.99
CA ARG A 90 -17.78 -5.69 6.15
C ARG A 90 -18.66 -5.68 4.89
N ASP A 91 -18.71 -4.56 4.17
CA ASP A 91 -19.40 -4.38 2.89
C ASP A 91 -18.68 -5.03 1.70
N GLY A 92 -17.60 -5.75 1.99
CA GLY A 92 -16.90 -6.63 1.06
C GLY A 92 -15.78 -5.96 0.28
N TYR A 93 -15.28 -4.80 0.74
CA TYR A 93 -14.08 -4.17 0.18
C TYR A 93 -12.87 -5.09 0.31
N THR A 94 -11.98 -5.02 -0.68
CA THR A 94 -10.69 -5.70 -0.64
C THR A 94 -9.63 -4.73 -0.14
N VAL A 95 -8.82 -5.15 0.82
CA VAL A 95 -7.72 -4.35 1.37
C VAL A 95 -6.40 -4.84 0.77
N LEU A 96 -5.66 -3.92 0.16
CA LEU A 96 -4.33 -4.16 -0.39
C LEU A 96 -3.30 -3.52 0.54
N LEU A 97 -2.44 -4.33 1.15
CA LEU A 97 -1.35 -3.88 2.01
C LEU A 97 -0.04 -3.99 1.24
N ARG A 98 0.52 -2.86 0.82
CA ARG A 98 1.76 -2.81 0.03
C ARG A 98 2.92 -2.28 0.86
N PHE A 99 3.94 -3.11 1.05
CA PHE A 99 5.19 -2.66 1.64
C PHE A 99 6.20 -2.36 0.51
N VAL A 100 6.69 -1.13 0.45
CA VAL A 100 7.55 -0.65 -0.65
C VAL A 100 8.92 -0.23 -0.12
N THR A 101 10.00 -0.64 -0.79
CA THR A 101 11.37 -0.26 -0.39
C THR A 101 12.31 -0.12 -1.58
N ASN A 102 13.38 0.65 -1.39
CA ASN A 102 14.46 0.85 -2.35
C ASN A 102 15.64 -0.10 -2.17
N ARG A 103 15.50 -1.15 -1.37
CA ARG A 103 16.56 -2.11 -1.06
C ARG A 103 16.16 -3.52 -1.39
N ILE A 104 17.17 -4.32 -1.67
CA ILE A 104 17.07 -5.77 -1.74
C ILE A 104 16.97 -6.30 -0.31
N VAL A 105 16.03 -7.21 -0.07
CA VAL A 105 15.92 -7.91 1.21
C VAL A 105 16.83 -9.14 1.18
N LYS A 106 17.78 -9.21 2.11
CA LYS A 106 18.76 -10.30 2.18
C LYS A 106 18.09 -11.65 2.49
N GLU A 107 17.08 -11.64 3.33
CA GLU A 107 16.32 -12.84 3.75
C GLU A 107 15.13 -13.11 2.81
N ASN A 108 15.41 -13.29 1.51
CA ASN A 108 14.37 -13.42 0.48
C ASN A 108 13.39 -14.57 0.75
N GLN A 109 13.89 -15.74 1.16
CA GLN A 109 13.06 -16.90 1.44
C GLN A 109 12.14 -16.66 2.64
N ARG A 110 12.68 -16.20 3.77
CA ARG A 110 11.89 -15.91 4.98
C ARG A 110 10.86 -14.80 4.73
N ARG A 111 11.18 -13.81 3.90
CA ARG A 111 10.23 -12.79 3.44
C ARG A 111 9.07 -13.42 2.65
N GLN A 112 9.38 -14.27 1.66
CA GLN A 112 8.35 -14.95 0.86
C GLN A 112 7.47 -15.85 1.72
N GLU A 113 8.05 -16.58 2.67
CA GLU A 113 7.32 -17.40 3.63
C GLU A 113 6.40 -16.54 4.51
N LEU A 114 6.89 -15.41 5.03
CA LEU A 114 6.06 -14.48 5.80
C LEU A 114 4.85 -13.99 4.99
N ILE A 115 5.09 -13.49 3.78
CA ILE A 115 4.02 -12.95 2.92
C ILE A 115 2.99 -14.04 2.61
N ARG A 116 3.46 -15.24 2.25
CA ARG A 116 2.58 -16.37 1.98
C ARG A 116 1.75 -16.74 3.20
N ASN A 117 2.40 -16.97 4.35
CA ASN A 117 1.72 -17.37 5.58
C ASN A 117 0.71 -16.31 6.06
N THR A 118 1.01 -15.02 5.85
CA THR A 118 0.11 -13.92 6.22
C THR A 118 -1.10 -13.85 5.30
N ASN A 119 -0.93 -13.98 3.99
CA ASN A 119 -2.04 -14.07 3.05
C ASN A 119 -2.91 -15.32 3.31
N GLU A 120 -2.28 -16.48 3.57
CA GLU A 120 -2.99 -17.71 3.93
C GLU A 120 -3.76 -17.57 5.25
N ARG A 121 -3.24 -16.79 6.22
CA ARG A 121 -3.97 -16.45 7.44
C ARG A 121 -5.23 -15.65 7.11
N TYR A 122 -5.10 -14.56 6.36
CA TYR A 122 -6.27 -13.74 5.99
C TYR A 122 -7.30 -14.51 5.17
N GLN A 123 -6.84 -15.37 4.27
CA GLN A 123 -7.73 -16.24 3.51
C GLN A 123 -8.50 -17.22 4.41
N ARG A 124 -7.83 -17.83 5.40
CA ARG A 124 -8.49 -18.73 6.39
C ARG A 124 -9.51 -17.99 7.24
N ASP A 125 -9.23 -16.73 7.58
CA ASP A 125 -10.12 -15.87 8.35
C ASP A 125 -11.24 -15.25 7.49
N ASN A 126 -11.31 -15.62 6.20
CA ASN A 126 -12.24 -15.09 5.20
C ASN A 126 -12.19 -13.54 5.08
N ALA A 127 -11.03 -12.96 5.39
CA ALA A 127 -10.76 -11.55 5.22
C ALA A 127 -10.23 -11.30 3.80
N LYS A 128 -10.80 -10.32 3.09
CA LYS A 128 -10.35 -9.93 1.75
C LYS A 128 -9.12 -9.02 1.84
N VAL A 129 -8.03 -9.53 2.39
CA VAL A 129 -6.78 -8.78 2.58
C VAL A 129 -5.67 -9.42 1.77
N VAL A 130 -4.95 -8.62 0.99
CA VAL A 130 -3.81 -9.06 0.19
C VAL A 130 -2.57 -8.31 0.62
N CYS A 131 -1.54 -9.04 1.01
CA CYS A 131 -0.25 -8.51 1.42
C CYS A 131 0.76 -8.65 0.28
N GLU A 132 1.36 -7.54 -0.14
CA GLU A 132 2.32 -7.46 -1.22
C GLU A 132 3.60 -6.75 -0.77
N PHE A 133 4.72 -7.09 -1.41
CA PHE A 133 6.03 -6.49 -1.15
C PHE A 133 6.70 -6.10 -2.46
N PHE A 134 7.18 -4.86 -2.52
CA PHE A 134 7.85 -4.29 -3.68
C PHE A 134 9.23 -3.77 -3.28
N ALA A 135 10.27 -4.37 -3.84
CA ALA A 135 11.65 -3.94 -3.73
C ALA A 135 12.09 -3.12 -4.94
N GLN A 136 13.36 -2.72 -4.92
CA GLN A 136 13.98 -1.93 -5.97
C GLN A 136 13.84 -2.52 -7.39
N SER A 137 13.85 -3.84 -7.54
CA SER A 137 13.65 -4.50 -8.84
C SER A 137 12.27 -4.21 -9.40
N ASP A 138 11.25 -4.35 -8.55
CA ASP A 138 9.85 -4.21 -8.93
C ASP A 138 9.54 -2.75 -9.25
N LEU A 139 10.11 -1.81 -8.47
CA LEU A 139 10.00 -0.39 -8.76
C LEU A 139 10.62 0.01 -10.10
N LYS A 140 11.74 -0.59 -10.49
CA LYS A 140 12.34 -0.34 -11.81
C LYS A 140 11.48 -0.89 -12.93
N GLU A 141 10.87 -2.05 -12.72
CA GLU A 141 9.94 -2.64 -13.68
C GLU A 141 8.71 -1.76 -13.86
N PHE A 142 8.10 -1.28 -12.78
CA PHE A 142 6.99 -0.32 -12.85
C PHE A 142 7.39 0.97 -13.57
N GLN A 143 8.56 1.52 -13.29
CA GLN A 143 9.06 2.70 -14.01
C GLN A 143 9.19 2.44 -15.50
N HIS A 144 9.66 1.25 -15.90
CA HIS A 144 9.74 0.87 -17.30
C HIS A 144 8.37 0.69 -17.95
N GLN A 145 7.42 0.09 -17.23
CA GLN A 145 6.03 -0.08 -17.70
C GLN A 145 5.34 1.27 -17.88
N ILE A 146 5.48 2.19 -16.93
CA ILE A 146 4.95 3.56 -17.05
C ILE A 146 5.57 4.26 -18.24
N ALA A 147 6.90 4.26 -18.37
CA ALA A 147 7.59 4.91 -19.48
C ALA A 147 7.17 4.34 -20.85
N THR A 148 6.95 3.03 -20.96
CA THR A 148 6.48 2.39 -22.21
C THR A 148 5.00 2.64 -22.47
N THR A 149 4.17 2.77 -21.43
CA THR A 149 2.74 3.07 -21.53
C THR A 149 2.52 4.53 -21.94
N ASP A 150 3.25 5.47 -21.34
CA ASP A 150 3.23 6.89 -21.72
C ASP A 150 3.75 7.09 -23.15
N SER A 151 4.81 6.37 -23.54
CA SER A 151 5.29 6.34 -24.92
C SER A 151 4.29 5.71 -25.89
N GLY A 152 3.50 4.74 -25.44
CA GLY A 152 2.45 4.08 -26.23
C GLY A 152 1.19 4.91 -26.40
N ILE A 153 0.84 5.73 -25.40
CA ILE A 153 -0.27 6.69 -25.45
C ILE A 153 0.11 7.87 -26.37
N LEU A 154 1.34 8.38 -26.27
CA LEU A 154 1.82 9.46 -27.16
C LEU A 154 1.88 9.05 -28.65
N ASN A 155 2.17 7.77 -28.95
CA ASN A 155 2.22 7.26 -30.33
C ASN A 155 0.85 6.91 -30.94
N ARG A 156 -0.24 6.95 -30.16
CA ARG A 156 -1.62 6.71 -30.67
C ARG A 156 -2.39 7.99 -30.95
N ILE A 157 -1.78 9.15 -30.70
CA ILE A 157 -2.36 10.49 -30.92
C ILE A 157 -1.67 11.19 -32.12
N GLN A 158 -0.81 10.49 -32.87
CA GLN A 158 -0.32 10.92 -34.18
C GLN A 158 -1.07 10.19 -35.30
#